data_AF-A0A7S1PPD7-F1
#
_entry.id   AF-A0A7S1PPD7-F1
#
_cell.length_a   1.000
_cell.length_b   1.000
_cell.length_c   1.000
_cell.angle_alpha   90.00
_cell.angle_beta   90.00
_cell.angle_gamma   90.00
#
_symmetry.space_group_name_H-M   'P 1'
#
loop_
_entity.id
_entity.type
_entity.pdbx_description
1 polymer ?
#
loop_
_entity_poly.entity_id
_entity_poly.type
_entity_poly.pdbx_seq_one_letter_code
_entity_poly.pdbx_strand_id
1 'polypeptide(L)'
;GRGAFTPRSAFGRAFAVCLIAWSLFNLVSRILPLMLDQSLGRGIGNGSYRPSLVRDTKHVVVLGTPTGPMLWDFLQNIYHPNHFKGGMVNFDQEAPDVVVMLPCERTFAHFQRYMARQESILFKERVIPLIGDIFSEEDVERARLKEALR
;
A
#
# COMPACT_ATOMS: atom_id res chain seq x y z
N GLY A 1 25.81 15.11 -23.12
CA GLY A 1 27.00 15.22 -22.27
C GLY A 1 27.86 16.37 -22.75
N ARG A 2 28.31 17.27 -21.85
CA ARG A 2 29.35 18.26 -22.18
C ARG A 2 30.66 17.46 -22.33
N GLY A 3 31.25 17.45 -23.51
CA GLY A 3 32.25 16.47 -23.99
C GLY A 3 33.62 16.44 -23.30
N ALA A 4 33.69 16.64 -21.98
CA ALA A 4 34.94 16.63 -21.20
C ALA A 4 35.61 15.25 -21.12
N PHE A 5 34.83 14.15 -21.16
CA PHE A 5 35.35 12.78 -21.13
C PHE A 5 34.84 11.99 -22.34
N THR A 6 35.51 12.14 -23.48
CA THR A 6 35.21 11.37 -24.69
C THR A 6 36.28 10.28 -24.91
N PRO A 7 35.90 9.00 -25.01
CA PRO A 7 36.88 7.95 -25.27
C PRO A 7 37.51 8.15 -26.65
N ARG A 8 38.85 8.26 -26.67
CA ARG A 8 39.63 8.50 -27.90
C ARG A 8 39.97 7.21 -28.65
N SER A 9 40.05 6.08 -27.97
CA SER A 9 40.34 4.77 -28.58
C SER A 9 39.10 4.17 -29.27
N ALA A 10 39.31 3.48 -30.39
CA ALA A 10 38.23 2.80 -31.13
C ALA A 10 37.48 1.79 -30.25
N PHE A 11 38.22 1.03 -29.43
CA PHE A 11 37.64 0.10 -28.46
C PHE A 11 36.82 0.80 -27.37
N GLY A 12 37.32 1.91 -26.82
CA GLY A 12 36.60 2.69 -25.81
C GLY A 12 35.30 3.31 -26.34
N ARG A 13 35.27 3.70 -27.62
CA ARG A 13 34.04 4.17 -28.29
C ARG A 13 33.02 3.05 -28.44
N ALA A 14 33.45 1.86 -28.90
CA ALA A 14 32.56 0.70 -29.02
C ALA A 14 31.98 0.29 -27.66
N PHE A 15 32.81 0.21 -26.62
CA PHE A 15 32.37 -0.10 -25.26
C PHE A 15 31.37 0.94 -24.72
N ALA A 16 31.65 2.24 -24.91
CA ALA A 16 30.73 3.30 -24.48
C ALA A 16 29.36 3.20 -25.18
N VAL A 17 29.34 2.88 -26.48
CA VAL A 17 28.09 2.68 -27.23
C VAL A 17 27.32 1.47 -26.69
N CYS A 18 27.99 0.33 -26.44
CA CYS A 18 27.36 -0.85 -25.86
C CYS A 18 26.79 -0.58 -24.46
N LEU A 19 27.51 0.15 -23.62
CA LEU A 19 27.08 0.50 -22.26
C LEU A 19 25.86 1.43 -22.30
N ILE A 20 25.88 2.44 -23.18
CA ILE A 20 24.74 3.34 -23.38
C ILE A 20 23.52 2.53 -23.87
N ALA A 21 23.68 1.69 -24.88
CA ALA A 21 22.60 0.87 -25.41
C ALA A 21 22.02 -0.10 -24.36
N TRP A 22 22.89 -0.77 -23.60
CA TRP A 22 22.49 -1.65 -22.50
C TRP A 22 21.75 -0.91 -21.39
N SER A 23 22.24 0.27 -21.00
CA SER A 23 21.62 1.10 -19.96
C SER A 23 20.25 1.60 -20.39
N LEU A 24 20.11 2.06 -21.64
CA LEU A 24 18.84 2.51 -22.21
C LEU A 24 17.85 1.35 -22.32
N PHE A 25 18.30 0.19 -22.77
CA PHE A 25 17.46 -1.00 -22.84
C PHE A 25 16.92 -1.40 -21.47
N ASN A 26 17.77 -1.45 -20.42
CA ASN A 26 17.33 -1.77 -19.07
C ASN A 26 16.42 -0.70 -18.47
N LEU A 27 16.74 0.58 -18.70
CA LEU A 27 15.94 1.69 -18.20
C LEU A 27 14.52 1.67 -18.81
N VAL A 28 14.42 1.49 -20.13
CA VAL A 28 13.13 1.49 -20.84
C VAL A 28 12.33 0.22 -20.60
N SER A 29 12.97 -0.96 -20.54
CA SER A 29 12.25 -2.23 -20.40
C SER A 29 11.86 -2.58 -18.96
N ARG A 30 12.62 -2.11 -17.95
CA ARG A 30 12.39 -2.51 -16.55
C ARG A 30 11.99 -1.35 -15.65
N ILE A 31 12.69 -0.23 -15.73
CA ILE A 31 12.50 0.89 -14.79
C ILE A 31 11.31 1.75 -15.20
N LEU A 32 11.20 2.06 -16.49
CA LEU A 32 10.14 2.92 -17.00
C LEU A 32 8.73 2.36 -16.76
N PRO A 33 8.44 1.05 -16.97
CA PRO A 33 7.13 0.50 -16.66
C PRO A 33 6.80 0.59 -15.17
N LEU A 34 7.75 0.33 -14.27
CA LEU A 34 7.54 0.46 -12.83
C LEU A 34 7.22 1.90 -12.41
N MET A 35 7.93 2.88 -12.98
CA MET A 35 7.66 4.29 -12.72
C MET A 35 6.32 4.74 -13.33
N LEU A 36 6.00 4.25 -14.54
CA LEU A 36 4.73 4.51 -15.19
C LEU A 36 3.58 3.90 -14.38
N ASP A 37 3.69 2.66 -13.94
CA ASP A 37 2.68 1.99 -13.12
C ASP A 37 2.46 2.71 -11.79
N GLN A 38 3.54 3.14 -11.11
CA GLN A 38 3.41 3.98 -9.91
C GLN A 38 2.76 5.34 -10.21
N SER A 39 3.11 6.00 -11.32
CA SER A 39 2.56 7.32 -11.68
C SER A 39 1.11 7.26 -12.18
N LEU A 40 0.75 6.17 -12.87
CA LEU A 40 -0.58 5.89 -13.39
C LEU A 40 -1.48 5.23 -12.33
N GLY A 41 -0.92 4.85 -11.19
CA GLY A 41 -1.62 4.21 -10.09
C GLY A 41 -1.91 2.71 -10.31
N ARG A 42 -1.33 2.08 -11.33
CA ARG A 42 -1.38 0.63 -11.52
C ARG A 42 -0.55 -0.02 -10.41
N GLY A 43 -1.23 -0.66 -9.46
CA GLY A 43 -0.64 -1.25 -8.27
C GLY A 43 -0.95 -0.51 -6.96
N ILE A 44 -1.71 0.59 -7.00
CA ILE A 44 -2.28 1.17 -5.79
C ILE A 44 -3.30 0.18 -5.23
N GLY A 45 -3.06 -0.32 -4.02
CA GLY A 45 -3.91 -1.32 -3.37
C GLY A 45 -3.43 -2.77 -3.52
N ASN A 46 -2.38 -3.04 -4.29
CA ASN A 46 -1.76 -4.38 -4.43
C ASN A 46 -0.76 -4.72 -3.29
N GLY A 47 -0.81 -3.98 -2.18
CA GLY A 47 0.04 -4.24 -1.02
C GLY A 47 -0.35 -5.52 -0.26
N SER A 48 0.47 -5.89 0.72
CA SER A 48 0.12 -6.87 1.74
C SER A 48 0.13 -6.23 3.13
N TYR A 49 -0.78 -6.68 3.98
CA TYR A 49 -0.78 -6.29 5.38
C TYR A 49 0.44 -6.92 6.08
N ARG A 50 1.20 -6.07 6.78
CA ARG A 50 2.32 -6.49 7.61
C ARG A 50 2.08 -5.96 9.02
N PRO A 51 1.86 -6.84 10.01
CA PRO A 51 1.71 -6.40 11.39
C PRO A 51 3.00 -5.68 11.81
N SER A 52 2.84 -4.62 12.60
CA SER A 52 3.98 -3.87 13.11
C SER A 52 4.80 -4.77 14.03
N LEU A 53 6.11 -4.88 13.83
CA LEU A 53 6.97 -5.68 14.73
C LEU A 53 7.09 -5.07 16.14
N VAL A 54 6.77 -3.77 16.26
CA VAL A 54 6.93 -3.00 17.50
C VAL A 54 5.68 -3.08 18.38
N ARG A 55 4.53 -3.41 17.79
CA ARG A 55 3.24 -3.48 18.47
C ARG A 55 2.69 -4.89 18.29
N ASP A 56 2.24 -5.53 19.35
CA ASP A 56 1.48 -6.78 19.21
C ASP A 56 0.06 -6.44 18.70
N THR A 57 -0.02 -5.92 17.47
CA THR A 57 -1.26 -5.40 16.90
C THR A 57 -2.10 -6.53 16.37
N LYS A 58 -3.24 -6.73 17.03
CA LYS A 58 -4.36 -7.47 16.47
C LYS A 58 -4.88 -6.72 15.25
N HIS A 59 -5.40 -7.43 14.26
CA HIS A 59 -6.06 -6.81 13.12
C HIS A 59 -7.45 -7.38 12.87
N VAL A 60 -8.30 -6.53 12.30
CA VAL A 60 -9.64 -6.87 11.83
C VAL A 60 -9.67 -6.69 10.33
N VAL A 61 -10.19 -7.70 9.62
CA VAL A 61 -10.37 -7.62 8.17
C VAL A 61 -11.84 -7.34 7.87
N VAL A 62 -12.10 -6.21 7.22
CA VAL A 62 -13.42 -5.82 6.73
C VAL A 62 -13.56 -6.32 5.29
N LEU A 63 -14.58 -7.16 5.08
CA LEU A 63 -14.88 -7.78 3.79
C LEU A 63 -16.15 -7.18 3.17
N GLY A 64 -16.29 -7.34 1.86
CA GLY A 64 -17.47 -6.92 1.09
C GLY A 64 -17.32 -5.54 0.44
N THR A 65 -18.45 -4.84 0.28
CA THR A 65 -18.51 -3.52 -0.37
C THR A 65 -19.04 -2.45 0.58
N PRO A 66 -18.31 -2.11 1.66
CA PRO A 66 -18.74 -1.06 2.55
C PRO A 66 -18.70 0.30 1.83
N THR A 67 -19.74 1.11 2.03
CA THR A 67 -19.71 2.49 1.55
C THR A 67 -18.80 3.33 2.45
N GLY A 68 -18.28 4.45 1.94
CA GLY A 68 -17.44 5.38 2.71
C GLY A 68 -18.05 5.76 4.07
N PRO A 69 -19.33 6.21 4.12
CA PRO A 69 -20.01 6.51 5.38
C PRO A 69 -20.14 5.30 6.32
N MET A 70 -20.52 4.13 5.81
CA MET A 70 -20.63 2.92 6.65
C MET A 70 -19.30 2.55 7.30
N LEU A 71 -18.21 2.63 6.54
CA LEU A 71 -16.89 2.33 7.05
C LEU A 71 -16.43 3.39 8.04
N TRP A 72 -16.76 4.66 7.79
CA TRP A 72 -16.48 5.73 8.74
C TRP A 72 -17.17 5.52 10.09
N ASP A 73 -18.47 5.23 10.09
CA ASP A 73 -19.23 4.96 11.30
C ASP A 73 -18.69 3.73 12.03
N PHE A 74 -18.31 2.69 11.28
CA PHE A 74 -17.63 1.51 11.82
C PHE A 74 -16.29 1.87 12.48
N LEU A 75 -15.46 2.68 11.82
CA LEU A 75 -14.16 3.09 12.35
C LEU A 75 -14.30 3.98 13.59
N GLN A 76 -15.29 4.87 13.62
CA GLN A 76 -15.58 5.67 14.81
C GLN A 76 -15.99 4.78 15.99
N ASN A 77 -16.78 3.73 15.73
CA ASN A 77 -17.18 2.78 16.74
C ASN A 77 -15.99 1.91 17.21
N ILE A 78 -15.22 1.33 16.29
CA ILE A 78 -14.11 0.43 16.67
C ILE A 78 -13.05 1.15 17.50
N TYR A 79 -12.75 2.41 17.18
CA TYR A 79 -11.77 3.23 17.88
C TYR A 79 -12.38 4.07 19.00
N HIS A 80 -13.60 3.77 19.44
CA HIS A 80 -14.21 4.48 20.55
C HIS A 80 -13.43 4.21 21.86
N PRO A 81 -13.04 5.26 22.63
CA PRO A 81 -12.19 5.10 23.82
C PRO A 81 -12.72 4.10 24.86
N ASN A 82 -14.05 3.95 24.95
CA ASN A 82 -14.72 3.04 25.89
C ASN A 82 -14.43 1.55 25.62
N HIS A 83 -13.89 1.20 24.46
CA HIS A 83 -13.52 -0.18 24.14
C HIS A 83 -12.16 -0.59 24.73
N PHE A 84 -11.36 0.37 25.20
CA PHE A 84 -9.99 0.13 25.66
C PHE A 84 -9.89 0.24 27.18
N LYS A 85 -9.30 -0.77 27.82
CA LYS A 85 -9.23 -0.86 29.29
C LYS A 85 -8.39 0.26 29.89
N GLY A 86 -7.30 0.65 29.22
CA GLY A 86 -6.50 1.82 29.59
C GLY A 86 -6.99 3.15 29.01
N GLY A 87 -8.18 3.18 28.38
CA GLY A 87 -8.70 4.35 27.68
C GLY A 87 -7.72 4.87 26.61
N MET A 88 -7.56 6.19 26.52
CA MET A 88 -6.63 6.82 25.57
C MET A 88 -5.15 6.53 25.84
N VAL A 89 -4.77 6.14 27.06
CA VAL A 89 -3.36 5.95 27.45
C VAL A 89 -2.78 4.66 26.87
N ASN A 90 -3.59 3.59 26.83
CA ASN A 90 -3.20 2.30 26.24
C ASN A 90 -3.80 2.09 24.84
N PHE A 91 -4.46 3.11 24.28
CA PHE A 91 -5.09 3.03 22.97
C PHE A 91 -4.13 2.46 21.92
N ASP A 92 -2.87 2.91 21.92
CA ASP A 92 -1.94 2.50 20.88
C ASP A 92 -1.54 1.02 20.91
N GLN A 93 -1.61 0.40 22.09
CA GLN A 93 -1.30 -1.01 22.31
C GLN A 93 -2.52 -1.89 22.09
N GLU A 94 -3.73 -1.39 22.44
CA GLU A 94 -4.96 -2.19 22.41
C GLU A 94 -5.75 -2.02 21.10
N ALA A 95 -5.61 -0.89 20.40
CA ALA A 95 -6.37 -0.61 19.18
C ALA A 95 -5.90 -1.52 18.03
N PRO A 96 -6.82 -2.24 17.38
CA PRO A 96 -6.48 -3.11 16.27
C PRO A 96 -6.22 -2.32 14.99
N ASP A 97 -5.42 -2.90 14.09
CA ASP A 97 -5.32 -2.41 12.72
C ASP A 97 -6.54 -2.88 11.92
N VAL A 98 -7.03 -2.06 10.98
CA VAL A 98 -8.22 -2.39 10.18
C VAL A 98 -7.82 -2.54 8.73
N VAL A 99 -7.84 -3.78 8.24
CA VAL A 99 -7.59 -4.10 6.83
C VAL A 99 -8.92 -4.09 6.09
N VAL A 100 -9.04 -3.30 5.02
CA VAL A 100 -10.28 -3.17 4.25
C VAL A 100 -10.06 -3.76 2.87
N MET A 101 -10.68 -4.91 2.59
CA MET A 101 -10.61 -5.53 1.26
C MET A 101 -11.66 -4.94 0.35
N LEU A 102 -11.23 -4.34 -0.76
CA LEU A 102 -12.08 -3.69 -1.76
C LEU A 102 -11.98 -4.44 -3.09
N PRO A 103 -13.10 -4.69 -3.79
CA PRO A 103 -13.12 -5.59 -4.93
C PRO A 103 -12.49 -5.01 -6.20
N CYS A 104 -12.30 -3.69 -6.29
CA CYS A 104 -11.74 -3.06 -7.49
C CYS A 104 -11.10 -1.68 -7.21
N GLU A 105 -10.22 -1.26 -8.13
CA GLU A 105 -9.51 0.02 -8.10
C GLU A 105 -10.43 1.23 -8.00
N ARG A 106 -11.60 1.19 -8.68
CA ARG A 106 -12.55 2.30 -8.64
C ARG A 106 -13.08 2.53 -7.23
N THR A 107 -13.53 1.48 -6.56
CA THR A 107 -14.04 1.56 -5.18
C THR A 107 -12.93 1.99 -4.22
N PHE A 108 -11.73 1.46 -4.42
CA PHE A 108 -10.54 1.85 -3.67
C PHE A 108 -10.24 3.35 -3.80
N ALA A 109 -10.25 3.90 -5.01
CA ALA A 109 -9.99 5.32 -5.24
C ALA A 109 -11.09 6.20 -4.60
N HIS A 110 -12.35 5.80 -4.69
CA HIS A 110 -13.44 6.51 -4.01
C HIS A 110 -13.28 6.47 -2.49
N PHE A 111 -12.92 5.32 -1.93
CA PHE A 111 -12.66 5.14 -0.51
C PHE A 111 -11.49 6.02 -0.04
N GLN A 112 -10.35 5.97 -0.72
CA GLN A 112 -9.20 6.80 -0.36
C GLN A 112 -9.52 8.29 -0.41
N ARG A 113 -10.24 8.76 -1.45
CA ARG A 113 -10.68 10.15 -1.55
C ARG A 113 -11.62 10.53 -0.41
N TYR A 114 -12.52 9.64 -0.01
CA TYR A 114 -13.42 9.87 1.12
C TYR A 114 -12.64 9.96 2.43
N MET A 115 -11.75 9.00 2.71
CA MET A 115 -10.92 9.00 3.92
C MET A 115 -9.97 10.21 3.99
N ALA A 116 -9.42 10.64 2.85
CA ALA A 116 -8.56 11.81 2.79
C ALA A 116 -9.27 13.10 3.22
N ARG A 117 -10.58 13.21 2.96
CA ARG A 117 -11.40 14.39 3.33
C ARG A 117 -11.69 14.49 4.82
N GLN A 118 -11.65 13.37 5.54
CA GLN A 118 -12.07 13.33 6.94
C GLN A 118 -10.93 13.68 7.93
N GLU A 119 -9.73 13.96 7.44
CA GLU A 119 -8.56 14.45 8.20
C GLU A 119 -8.17 13.70 9.49
N SER A 120 -8.64 12.46 9.69
CA SER A 120 -8.26 11.64 10.84
C SER A 120 -6.86 11.04 10.66
N ILE A 121 -5.88 11.51 11.45
CA ILE A 121 -4.51 10.96 11.49
C ILE A 121 -4.54 9.49 11.91
N LEU A 122 -5.37 9.17 12.90
CA LEU A 122 -5.50 7.83 13.46
C LEU A 122 -5.91 6.81 12.39
N PHE A 123 -6.82 7.21 11.49
CA PHE A 123 -7.29 6.30 10.44
C PHE A 123 -6.26 6.14 9.32
N LYS A 124 -5.44 7.17 9.06
CA LYS A 124 -4.36 7.07 8.06
C LYS A 124 -3.28 6.06 8.47
N GLU A 125 -3.01 5.95 9.76
CA GLU A 125 -1.97 5.04 10.26
C GLU A 125 -2.46 3.60 10.43
N ARG A 126 -3.73 3.40 10.78
CA ARG A 126 -4.27 2.08 11.18
C ARG A 126 -5.22 1.43 10.17
N VAL A 127 -5.73 2.19 9.20
CA VAL A 127 -6.63 1.63 8.17
C VAL A 127 -5.86 1.34 6.90
N ILE A 128 -5.84 0.08 6.51
CA ILE A 128 -5.01 -0.45 5.44
C ILE A 128 -5.94 -0.98 4.34
N PRO A 129 -6.26 -0.15 3.33
CA PRO A 129 -7.08 -0.60 2.21
C PRO A 129 -6.25 -1.49 1.29
N LEU A 130 -6.82 -2.63 0.90
CA LEU A 130 -6.26 -3.58 -0.06
C LEU A 130 -7.27 -3.81 -1.18
N ILE A 131 -6.77 -4.00 -2.40
CA ILE A 131 -7.56 -4.52 -3.51
C ILE A 131 -7.32 -6.02 -3.56
N GLY A 132 -8.41 -6.78 -3.59
CA GLY A 132 -8.37 -8.23 -3.69
C GLY A 132 -9.75 -8.88 -3.58
N ASP A 133 -9.80 -10.16 -3.93
CA ASP A 133 -10.99 -11.00 -3.80
C ASP A 133 -10.82 -11.98 -2.63
N ILE A 134 -11.89 -12.17 -1.86
CA ILE A 134 -11.92 -13.12 -0.73
C ILE A 134 -11.81 -14.58 -1.17
N PHE A 135 -12.13 -14.86 -2.44
CA PHE A 135 -12.02 -16.19 -3.01
C PHE A 135 -10.62 -16.51 -3.54
N SER A 136 -9.75 -15.50 -3.64
CA SER A 136 -8.35 -15.68 -4.05
C SER A 136 -7.49 -16.01 -2.83
N GLU A 137 -6.85 -17.18 -2.83
CA GLU A 137 -5.94 -17.57 -1.74
C GLU A 137 -4.80 -16.57 -1.55
N GLU A 138 -4.27 -16.01 -2.64
CA GLU A 138 -3.22 -14.99 -2.59
C GLU A 138 -3.69 -13.73 -1.85
N ASP A 139 -4.91 -13.26 -2.13
CA ASP A 139 -5.45 -12.05 -1.49
C ASP A 139 -5.82 -12.29 -0.02
N VAL A 140 -6.30 -13.50 0.29
CA VAL A 140 -6.53 -13.98 1.66
C VAL A 140 -5.24 -13.99 2.47
N GLU A 141 -4.12 -14.43 1.88
CA GLU A 141 -2.80 -14.39 2.50
C GLU A 141 -2.28 -12.95 2.64
N ARG A 142 -2.44 -12.11 1.61
CA ARG A 142 -2.06 -10.69 1.65
C ARG A 142 -2.78 -9.92 2.75
N ALA A 143 -4.06 -10.24 3.01
CA ALA A 143 -4.84 -9.64 4.09
C ALA A 143 -4.60 -10.32 5.45
N ARG A 144 -3.83 -11.41 5.50
CA ARG A 144 -3.64 -12.27 6.67
C ARG A 144 -4.97 -12.66 7.33
N LEU A 145 -5.96 -13.00 6.50
CA LEU A 145 -7.32 -13.25 6.98
C LEU A 145 -7.38 -14.42 7.97
N LYS A 146 -6.53 -15.45 7.79
CA LYS A 146 -6.44 -16.62 8.68
C LYS A 146 -5.90 -16.27 10.08
N GLU A 147 -5.17 -15.17 10.20
CA GLU A 147 -4.59 -14.67 11.46
C GLU A 147 -5.49 -13.60 12.11
N ALA A 148 -6.51 -13.11 11.38
CA ALA A 148 -7.45 -12.12 11.89
C ALA A 148 -8.27 -12.74 13.03
N LEU A 149 -8.34 -12.06 14.18
CA LEU A 149 -9.03 -12.50 15.39
C LEU A 149 -8.50 -13.79 16.06
N ARG A 150 -7.17 -13.96 16.11
CA ARG A 150 -6.52 -14.76 17.17
C ARG A 150 -6.08 -13.89 18.35
#